data_AF-W0E2P0-F1
#
_entry.id   AF-W0E2P0-F1
#
_cell.length_a   1.000
_cell.length_b   1.000
_cell.length_c   1.000
_cell.angle_alpha   90.00
_cell.angle_beta   90.00
_cell.angle_gamma   90.00
#
_symmetry.space_group_name_H-M   'P 1'
#
loop_
_entity.id
_entity.type
_entity.pdbx_description
1 polymer ?
#
loop_
_entity_poly.entity_id
_entity_poly.type
_entity_poly.pdbx_seq_one_letter_code
_entity_poly.pdbx_strand_id
1 'polypeptide(L)'
;MSSTDPHAEARRALAICNACGYCNGFCDVFESARLRPALTDTDLEHLAHLCHHCRNCLYACQYAPPHPFAVNVPRALTELRHHAYLRHAWPRPLARLLVDGPASALLVALATIALVLGAVLALVPHTVLFAAHQGPGAFYAVIPWGWMSLLAALPLGWSLLAVTVSLRRVWREGASAGEPPPAWRDWRAALADLATLRNLRGGGPGCNDLDDRPSHWRRRLHHTLLLGLLGCLAATTVATVYHHLLGLQAPYPWWSLPVVLGTLGGLAMTIATFGLAWLTLRADPTPSTSASRGADAALLALLAAVALSGLALLGWRATAAMGVLLALHLATVIAFFLLIPYSKLVHGGYRALALLREAAAKRRRTRRGAGDASTTG
;
A
#
# COMPACT_ATOMS: atom_id res chain seq x y z
N MET A 1 6.50 -6.56 23.15
CA MET A 1 7.12 -5.37 22.51
C MET A 1 8.60 -5.44 22.82
N SER A 2 9.49 -5.27 21.83
CA SER A 2 10.93 -5.16 22.14
C SER A 2 11.10 -3.95 23.06
N SER A 3 11.82 -4.09 24.17
CA SER A 3 12.08 -3.01 25.14
C SER A 3 13.04 -1.93 24.61
N THR A 4 13.38 -2.00 23.32
CA THR A 4 14.38 -1.18 22.63
C THR A 4 13.68 -0.17 21.73
N ASP A 5 14.10 1.09 21.82
CA ASP A 5 13.71 2.16 20.90
C ASP A 5 13.96 1.73 19.42
N PRO A 6 12.93 1.78 18.54
CA PRO A 6 13.08 1.40 17.13
C PRO A 6 14.19 2.17 16.40
N HIS A 7 14.41 3.44 16.74
CA HIS A 7 15.48 4.24 16.16
C HIS A 7 16.85 3.76 16.61
N ALA A 8 17.03 3.50 17.91
CA ALA A 8 18.26 2.92 18.45
C ALA A 8 18.62 1.57 17.82
N GLU A 9 17.65 0.66 17.66
CA GLU A 9 17.90 -0.66 17.04
C GLU A 9 18.24 -0.55 15.56
N ALA A 10 17.51 0.28 14.81
CA ALA A 10 17.81 0.53 13.39
C ALA A 10 19.21 1.15 13.21
N ARG A 11 19.59 2.10 14.09
CA ARG A 11 20.92 2.71 14.12
C ARG A 11 22.01 1.68 14.39
N ARG A 12 21.83 0.84 15.41
CA ARG A 12 22.78 -0.23 15.77
C ARG A 12 23.02 -1.17 14.60
N ALA A 13 21.94 -1.70 14.01
CA ALA A 13 22.03 -2.63 12.89
C ALA A 13 22.71 -2.00 11.67
N LEU A 14 22.31 -0.78 11.28
CA LEU A 14 22.89 -0.11 10.12
C LEU A 14 24.33 0.38 10.35
N ALA A 15 24.72 0.74 11.57
CA ALA A 15 26.11 1.06 11.90
C ALA A 15 27.03 -0.15 11.72
N ILE A 16 26.60 -1.34 12.17
CA ILE A 16 27.32 -2.59 11.93
C ILE A 16 27.38 -2.88 10.42
N CYS A 17 26.28 -2.70 9.69
CA CYS A 17 26.27 -2.87 8.24
C CYS A 17 27.21 -1.91 7.51
N ASN A 18 27.28 -0.63 7.92
CA ASN A 18 28.18 0.36 7.34
C ASN A 18 29.65 0.03 7.59
N ALA A 19 29.98 -0.54 8.76
CA ALA A 19 31.33 -1.00 9.07
C ALA A 19 31.71 -2.26 8.30
N CYS A 20 30.79 -3.22 8.19
CA CYS A 20 31.02 -4.50 7.50
C CYS A 20 31.06 -4.35 5.97
N GLY A 21 30.16 -3.56 5.39
CA GLY A 21 30.10 -3.28 3.96
C GLY A 21 29.70 -4.45 3.04
N TYR A 22 29.53 -5.67 3.55
CA TYR A 22 29.26 -6.86 2.75
C TYR A 22 27.97 -6.76 1.90
N CYS A 23 26.94 -6.13 2.45
CA CYS A 23 25.64 -5.97 1.76
C CYS A 23 25.59 -4.78 0.79
N ASN A 24 26.69 -4.02 0.64
CA ASN A 24 26.74 -2.97 -0.38
C ASN A 24 26.57 -3.60 -1.77
N GLY A 25 25.76 -2.98 -2.63
CA GLY A 25 25.34 -3.54 -3.91
C GLY A 25 24.14 -4.50 -3.87
N PHE A 26 23.65 -4.93 -2.70
CA PHE A 26 22.46 -5.79 -2.63
C PHE A 26 21.18 -5.02 -2.97
N CYS A 27 21.03 -3.80 -2.42
CA CYS A 27 19.90 -2.93 -2.68
C CYS A 27 20.20 -1.46 -2.35
N ASP A 28 19.34 -0.55 -2.82
CA ASP A 28 19.50 0.90 -2.64
C ASP A 28 19.59 1.35 -1.18
N VAL A 29 19.11 0.56 -0.21
CA VAL A 29 19.19 0.92 1.22
C VAL A 29 20.64 1.01 1.67
N PHE A 30 21.49 0.03 1.33
CA PHE A 30 22.88 0.02 1.80
C PHE A 30 23.73 1.06 1.09
N GLU A 31 23.51 1.25 -0.21
CA GLU A 31 24.12 2.36 -0.95
C GLU A 31 23.74 3.72 -0.34
N SER A 32 22.47 3.90 0.02
CA SER A 32 21.99 5.13 0.65
C SER A 32 22.51 5.29 2.08
N ALA A 33 22.64 4.19 2.85
CA ALA A 33 23.12 4.20 4.24
C ALA A 33 24.62 4.51 4.35
N ARG A 34 25.45 3.98 3.44
CA ARG A 34 26.90 4.25 3.39
C ARG A 34 27.18 5.75 3.26
N LEU A 35 26.28 6.46 2.59
CA LEU A 35 26.37 7.90 2.34
C LEU A 35 25.85 8.76 3.50
N ARG A 36 25.44 8.14 4.62
CA ARG A 36 24.82 8.75 5.81
C ARG A 36 25.47 8.20 7.09
N PRO A 37 26.75 8.51 7.36
CA PRO A 37 27.47 7.94 8.50
C PRO A 37 26.88 8.32 9.86
N ALA A 38 26.21 9.48 9.95
CA ALA A 38 25.59 9.95 11.18
C ALA A 38 24.34 9.15 11.59
N LEU A 39 23.65 8.51 10.62
CA LEU A 39 22.41 7.76 10.85
C LEU A 39 21.44 8.52 11.79
N THR A 40 21.13 9.77 11.43
CA THR A 40 20.16 10.60 12.16
C THR A 40 18.76 9.95 12.10
N ASP A 41 17.84 10.35 12.96
CA ASP A 41 16.49 9.78 12.95
C ASP A 41 15.78 9.95 11.60
N THR A 42 15.98 11.11 10.97
CA THR A 42 15.47 11.39 9.61
C THR A 42 16.12 10.49 8.55
N ASP A 43 17.42 10.22 8.66
CA ASP A 43 18.12 9.27 7.77
C ASP A 43 17.54 7.87 7.92
N LEU A 44 17.37 7.41 9.17
CA LEU A 44 16.87 6.07 9.46
C LEU A 44 15.45 5.88 8.92
N GLU A 45 14.57 6.88 9.04
CA GLU A 45 13.22 6.82 8.48
C GLU A 45 13.21 6.84 6.95
N HIS A 46 14.06 7.66 6.32
CA HIS A 46 14.26 7.62 4.87
C HIS A 46 14.69 6.23 4.41
N LEU A 47 15.67 5.63 5.07
CA LEU A 47 16.15 4.27 4.78
C LEU A 47 15.07 3.21 5.04
N ALA A 48 14.26 3.38 6.08
CA ALA A 48 13.16 2.49 6.41
C ALA A 48 12.10 2.49 5.30
N HIS A 49 11.76 3.66 4.75
CA HIS A 49 10.87 3.79 3.60
C HIS A 49 11.52 3.33 2.28
N LEU A 50 12.83 3.51 2.10
CA LEU A 50 13.56 2.99 0.94
C LEU A 50 13.69 1.45 0.97
N CYS A 51 13.55 0.83 2.13
CA CYS A 51 13.55 -0.62 2.26
C CYS A 51 12.29 -1.26 1.64
N HIS A 52 12.49 -2.26 0.78
CA HIS A 52 11.39 -3.05 0.19
C HIS A 52 11.14 -4.39 0.87
N HIS A 53 11.82 -4.65 1.99
CA HIS A 53 11.70 -5.91 2.73
C HIS A 53 12.04 -7.14 1.87
N CYS A 54 13.08 -7.05 1.03
CA CYS A 54 13.51 -8.18 0.18
C CYS A 54 14.15 -9.32 0.97
N ARG A 55 14.63 -9.04 2.20
CA ARG A 55 15.24 -9.99 3.14
C ARG A 55 16.59 -10.59 2.73
N ASN A 56 17.11 -10.28 1.53
CA ASN A 56 18.43 -10.76 1.08
C ASN A 56 19.55 -10.43 2.07
N CYS A 57 19.52 -9.25 2.68
CA CYS A 57 20.51 -8.86 3.67
C CYS A 57 20.44 -9.67 4.96
N LEU A 58 19.32 -10.30 5.31
CA LEU A 58 19.27 -11.19 6.48
C LEU A 58 19.93 -12.52 6.16
N TYR A 59 19.55 -13.16 5.05
CA TYR A 59 20.04 -14.50 4.68
C TYR A 59 21.51 -14.53 4.28
N ALA A 60 22.07 -13.40 3.86
CA ALA A 60 23.49 -13.29 3.53
C ALA A 60 24.35 -12.77 4.69
N CYS A 61 23.76 -12.39 5.84
CA CYS A 61 24.49 -11.73 6.91
C CYS A 61 25.17 -12.73 7.84
N GLN A 62 26.49 -12.61 7.97
CA GLN A 62 27.32 -13.39 8.90
C GLN A 62 27.00 -13.09 10.38
N TYR A 63 26.37 -11.94 10.65
CA TYR A 63 25.99 -11.48 11.97
C TYR A 63 24.49 -11.62 12.25
N ALA A 64 23.73 -12.30 11.37
CA ALA A 64 22.33 -12.64 11.62
C ALA A 64 22.20 -13.57 12.83
N PRO A 65 21.04 -13.61 13.51
CA PRO A 65 20.79 -14.61 14.54
C PRO A 65 21.11 -16.03 14.04
N PRO A 66 21.75 -16.88 14.86
CA PRO A 66 21.98 -16.74 16.30
C PRO A 66 23.28 -16.02 16.73
N HIS A 67 24.00 -15.36 15.82
CA HIS A 67 25.21 -14.61 16.17
C HIS A 67 24.93 -13.58 17.29
N PRO A 68 25.85 -13.32 18.25
CA PRO A 68 25.61 -12.41 19.37
C PRO A 68 25.19 -10.98 18.98
N PHE A 69 25.65 -10.49 17.82
CA PHE A 69 25.19 -9.20 17.29
C PHE A 69 23.73 -9.21 16.81
N ALA A 70 23.18 -10.37 16.49
CA ALA A 70 21.77 -10.58 16.12
C ALA A 70 21.23 -9.55 15.11
N VAL A 71 21.99 -9.26 14.05
CA VAL A 71 21.66 -8.22 13.06
C VAL A 71 20.47 -8.67 12.23
N ASN A 72 19.35 -7.94 12.33
CA ASN A 72 18.14 -8.17 11.53
C ASN A 72 17.60 -6.85 10.98
N VAL A 73 18.27 -6.34 9.94
CA VAL A 73 17.91 -5.08 9.26
C VAL A 73 16.46 -5.07 8.75
N PRO A 74 15.94 -6.14 8.10
CA PRO A 74 14.54 -6.14 7.65
C PRO A 74 13.54 -5.95 8.78
N ARG A 75 13.78 -6.57 9.95
CA ARG A 75 12.93 -6.41 11.13
C ARG A 75 13.05 -5.02 11.72
N ALA A 76 14.27 -4.55 11.98
CA ALA A 76 14.53 -3.22 12.56
C ALA A 76 13.89 -2.10 11.73
N LEU A 77 14.06 -2.12 10.41
CA LEU A 77 13.45 -1.13 9.51
C LEU A 77 11.93 -1.30 9.38
N THR A 78 11.40 -2.51 9.56
CA THR A 78 9.94 -2.72 9.60
C THR A 78 9.30 -2.15 10.86
N GLU A 79 9.95 -2.33 12.02
CA GLU A 79 9.54 -1.73 13.29
C GLU A 79 9.60 -0.20 13.19
N LEU A 80 10.71 0.33 12.69
CA LEU A 80 10.88 1.78 12.49
C LEU A 80 9.82 2.37 11.54
N ARG A 81 9.51 1.69 10.42
CA ARG A 81 8.42 2.12 9.52
C ARG A 81 7.07 2.17 10.21
N HIS A 82 6.75 1.16 11.02
CA HIS A 82 5.47 1.13 11.73
C HIS A 82 5.38 2.29 12.72
N HIS A 83 6.46 2.56 13.46
CA HIS A 83 6.57 3.74 14.31
C HIS A 83 6.42 5.05 13.52
N ALA A 84 7.09 5.17 12.37
CA ALA A 84 6.96 6.34 11.50
C ALA A 84 5.52 6.52 10.99
N TYR A 85 4.79 5.44 10.65
CA TYR A 85 3.40 5.51 10.23
C TYR A 85 2.51 6.09 11.33
N LEU A 86 2.68 5.66 12.59
CA LEU A 86 1.92 6.19 13.71
C LEU A 86 2.11 7.69 13.91
N ARG A 87 3.35 8.18 13.79
CA ARG A 87 3.65 9.61 13.99
C ARG A 87 3.05 10.48 12.89
N HIS A 88 3.08 9.99 11.65
CA HIS A 88 2.70 10.76 10.47
C HIS A 88 1.23 10.59 10.09
N ALA A 89 0.58 9.50 10.48
CA ALA A 89 -0.84 9.28 10.22
C ALA A 89 -1.71 10.39 10.85
N TRP A 90 -2.79 10.72 10.15
CA TRP A 90 -3.67 11.82 10.54
C TRP A 90 -5.16 11.42 10.45
N PRO A 91 -6.00 11.89 11.39
CA PRO A 91 -5.65 12.54 12.65
C PRO A 91 -5.00 11.55 13.65
N ARG A 92 -4.18 12.08 14.55
CA ARG A 92 -3.37 11.29 15.50
C ARG A 92 -4.16 10.35 16.43
N PRO A 93 -5.36 10.72 16.94
CA PRO A 93 -6.14 9.80 17.78
C PRO A 93 -6.56 8.52 17.02
N LEU A 94 -7.00 8.66 15.78
CA LEU A 94 -7.37 7.50 14.94
C LEU A 94 -6.16 6.66 14.57
N ALA A 95 -5.00 7.28 14.35
CA ALA A 95 -3.76 6.57 14.08
C ALA A 95 -3.42 5.58 15.21
N ARG A 96 -3.47 6.02 16.47
CA ARG A 96 -3.20 5.15 17.64
C ARG A 96 -4.20 3.99 17.73
N LEU A 97 -5.48 4.26 17.45
CA LEU A 97 -6.48 3.20 17.49
C LEU A 97 -6.25 2.17 16.38
N LEU A 98 -6.05 2.61 15.14
CA LEU A 98 -6.17 1.77 13.94
C LEU A 98 -4.85 1.22 13.39
N VAL A 99 -3.71 1.87 13.68
CA VAL A 99 -2.38 1.43 13.18
C VAL A 99 -1.70 0.49 14.19
N ASP A 100 -1.90 0.68 15.49
CA ASP A 100 -1.35 -0.20 16.54
C ASP A 100 -2.17 -1.47 16.77
N GLY A 101 -3.48 -1.41 16.50
CA GLY A 101 -4.41 -2.52 16.67
C GLY A 101 -4.86 -3.11 15.34
N PRO A 102 -4.22 -4.14 14.76
CA PRO A 102 -4.78 -4.81 13.58
C PRO A 102 -6.19 -5.37 13.85
N ALA A 103 -6.48 -5.75 15.10
CA ALA A 103 -7.81 -6.15 15.54
C ALA A 103 -8.83 -4.99 15.50
N SER A 104 -8.44 -3.76 15.88
CA SER A 104 -9.36 -2.62 15.85
C SER A 104 -9.69 -2.20 14.40
N ALA A 105 -8.71 -2.24 13.49
CA ALA A 105 -8.95 -2.00 12.07
C ALA A 105 -9.93 -3.04 11.49
N LEU A 106 -9.77 -4.32 11.84
CA LEU A 106 -10.70 -5.37 11.46
C LEU A 106 -12.10 -5.14 12.06
N LEU A 107 -12.19 -4.79 13.34
CA LEU A 107 -13.46 -4.49 14.00
C LEU A 107 -14.17 -3.30 13.34
N VAL A 108 -13.46 -2.24 12.99
CA VAL A 108 -14.04 -1.09 12.27
C VAL A 108 -14.50 -1.48 10.88
N ALA A 109 -13.74 -2.32 10.16
CA ALA A 109 -14.17 -2.84 8.86
C ALA A 109 -15.48 -3.64 8.99
N LEU A 110 -15.52 -4.59 9.92
CA LEU A 110 -16.69 -5.43 10.17
C LEU A 110 -17.89 -4.62 10.66
N ALA A 111 -17.69 -3.67 11.57
CA ALA A 111 -18.73 -2.78 12.07
C ALA A 111 -19.31 -1.90 10.97
N THR A 112 -18.46 -1.37 10.08
CA THR A 112 -18.89 -0.59 8.91
C THR A 112 -19.70 -1.46 7.95
N ILE A 113 -19.23 -2.68 7.69
CA ILE A 113 -19.93 -3.63 6.82
C ILE A 113 -21.31 -3.97 7.40
N ALA A 114 -21.36 -4.34 8.69
CA ALA A 114 -22.59 -4.69 9.40
C ALA A 114 -23.56 -3.50 9.47
N LEU A 115 -23.05 -2.29 9.72
CA LEU A 115 -23.87 -1.08 9.80
C LEU A 115 -24.54 -0.76 8.46
N VAL A 116 -23.77 -0.74 7.37
CA VAL A 116 -24.32 -0.43 6.04
C VAL A 116 -25.28 -1.52 5.58
N LEU A 117 -24.90 -2.80 5.74
CA LEU A 117 -25.75 -3.91 5.36
C LEU A 117 -27.04 -3.94 6.20
N GLY A 118 -26.94 -3.74 7.51
CA GLY A 118 -28.07 -3.66 8.42
C GLY A 118 -28.99 -2.48 8.10
N ALA A 119 -28.44 -1.31 7.78
CA ALA A 119 -29.22 -0.15 7.36
C ALA A 119 -29.99 -0.43 6.06
N VAL A 120 -29.36 -1.06 5.06
CA VAL A 120 -30.07 -1.44 3.82
C VAL A 120 -31.17 -2.46 4.09
N LEU A 121 -30.90 -3.49 4.89
CA LEU A 121 -31.88 -4.52 5.24
C LEU A 121 -33.07 -3.95 6.02
N ALA A 122 -32.86 -2.93 6.84
CA ALA A 122 -33.90 -2.30 7.66
C ALA A 122 -34.71 -1.24 6.90
N LEU A 123 -34.06 -0.47 6.01
CA LEU A 123 -34.66 0.71 5.37
C LEU A 123 -35.20 0.43 3.97
N VAL A 124 -34.70 -0.58 3.25
CA VAL A 124 -35.16 -0.91 1.90
C VAL A 124 -36.24 -1.99 1.99
N PRO A 125 -37.44 -1.78 1.40
CA PRO A 125 -38.51 -2.78 1.42
C PRO A 125 -38.04 -4.12 0.85
N HIS A 126 -38.39 -5.22 1.50
CA HIS A 126 -38.00 -6.57 1.07
C HIS A 126 -38.42 -6.88 -0.38
N THR A 127 -39.58 -6.38 -0.80
CA THR A 127 -40.11 -6.51 -2.17
C THR A 127 -39.22 -5.83 -3.21
N VAL A 128 -38.46 -4.82 -2.83
CA VAL A 128 -37.47 -4.13 -3.68
C VAL A 128 -36.11 -4.80 -3.55
N LEU A 129 -35.67 -5.11 -2.33
CA LEU A 129 -34.32 -5.63 -2.09
C LEU A 129 -34.08 -7.00 -2.72
N PHE A 130 -35.10 -7.87 -2.71
CA PHE A 130 -35.05 -9.22 -3.27
C PHE A 130 -35.76 -9.34 -4.63
N ALA A 131 -36.07 -8.22 -5.27
CA ALA A 131 -36.57 -8.22 -6.64
C ALA A 131 -35.44 -8.40 -7.65
N ALA A 132 -35.73 -9.04 -8.77
CA ALA A 132 -34.85 -9.02 -9.93
C ALA A 132 -35.02 -7.68 -10.65
N HIS A 133 -33.99 -6.83 -10.62
CA HIS A 133 -33.97 -5.57 -11.36
C HIS A 133 -33.12 -5.72 -12.62
N GLN A 134 -33.65 -5.30 -13.76
CA GLN A 134 -32.95 -5.36 -15.04
C GLN A 134 -33.08 -4.04 -15.80
N GLY A 135 -32.11 -3.78 -16.67
CA GLY A 135 -32.07 -2.57 -17.49
C GLY A 135 -31.39 -1.37 -16.83
N PRO A 136 -31.26 -0.24 -17.57
CA PRO A 136 -30.60 0.96 -17.09
C PRO A 136 -31.24 1.49 -15.80
N GLY A 137 -30.42 1.81 -14.81
CA GLY A 137 -30.88 2.34 -13.51
C GLY A 137 -31.29 1.28 -12.49
N ALA A 138 -31.16 -0.03 -12.79
CA ALA A 138 -31.55 -1.12 -11.88
C ALA A 138 -30.90 -1.02 -10.48
N PHE A 139 -29.64 -0.58 -10.39
CA PHE A 139 -28.99 -0.39 -9.08
C PHE A 139 -29.63 0.75 -8.28
N TYR A 140 -30.08 1.80 -8.96
CA TYR A 140 -30.64 3.01 -8.34
C TYR A 140 -32.07 2.79 -7.81
N ALA A 141 -32.75 1.75 -8.29
CA ALA A 141 -34.03 1.31 -7.73
C ALA A 141 -33.88 0.74 -6.31
N VAL A 142 -32.73 0.14 -5.98
CA VAL A 142 -32.46 -0.41 -4.64
C VAL A 142 -31.80 0.63 -3.74
N ILE A 143 -30.70 1.25 -4.21
CA ILE A 143 -29.98 2.28 -3.48
C ILE A 143 -29.90 3.52 -4.37
N PRO A 144 -30.60 4.62 -4.03
CA PRO A 144 -30.59 5.82 -4.86
C PRO A 144 -29.18 6.32 -5.13
N TRP A 145 -28.93 6.79 -6.36
CA TRP A 145 -27.60 7.23 -6.81
C TRP A 145 -26.95 8.26 -5.86
N GLY A 146 -27.73 9.19 -5.31
CA GLY A 146 -27.25 10.19 -4.36
C GLY A 146 -26.62 9.56 -3.11
N TRP A 147 -27.24 8.51 -2.56
CA TRP A 147 -26.69 7.78 -1.42
C TRP A 147 -25.45 6.98 -1.80
N MET A 148 -25.46 6.27 -2.93
CA MET A 148 -24.29 5.54 -3.42
C MET A 148 -23.07 6.47 -3.58
N SER A 149 -23.30 7.62 -4.19
CA SER A 149 -22.25 8.61 -4.47
C SER A 149 -21.74 9.28 -3.19
N LEU A 150 -22.64 9.67 -2.28
CA LEU A 150 -22.27 10.27 -1.00
C LEU A 150 -21.45 9.31 -0.14
N LEU A 151 -21.93 8.06 0.00
CA LEU A 151 -21.28 7.03 0.80
C LEU A 151 -19.92 6.60 0.23
N ALA A 152 -19.70 6.71 -1.08
CA ALA A 152 -18.38 6.49 -1.68
C ALA A 152 -17.47 7.72 -1.55
N ALA A 153 -17.99 8.91 -1.85
CA ALA A 153 -17.20 10.14 -1.94
C ALA A 153 -16.70 10.64 -0.57
N LEU A 154 -17.51 10.55 0.49
CA LEU A 154 -17.12 11.04 1.81
C LEU A 154 -15.93 10.25 2.41
N PRO A 155 -15.96 8.91 2.52
CA PRO A 155 -14.82 8.12 2.99
C PRO A 155 -13.57 8.27 2.11
N LEU A 156 -13.76 8.34 0.79
CA LEU A 156 -12.64 8.52 -0.14
C LEU A 156 -12.01 9.89 0.04
N GLY A 157 -12.83 10.95 0.11
CA GLY A 157 -12.37 12.32 0.34
C GLY A 157 -11.64 12.48 1.66
N TRP A 158 -12.16 11.89 2.74
CA TRP A 158 -11.48 11.82 4.03
C TRP A 158 -10.10 11.16 3.91
N SER A 159 -10.03 10.05 3.20
CA SER A 159 -8.79 9.28 3.05
C SER A 159 -7.76 9.99 2.19
N LEU A 160 -8.20 10.64 1.11
CA LEU A 160 -7.33 11.49 0.29
C LEU A 160 -6.77 12.65 1.12
N LEU A 161 -7.60 13.31 1.94
CA LEU A 161 -7.16 14.37 2.84
C LEU A 161 -6.14 13.83 3.85
N ALA A 162 -6.46 12.75 4.55
CA ALA A 162 -5.62 12.16 5.58
C ALA A 162 -4.26 11.71 5.04
N VAL A 163 -4.24 11.00 3.90
CA VAL A 163 -3.00 10.59 3.21
C VAL A 163 -2.23 11.82 2.74
N THR A 164 -2.89 12.83 2.16
CA THR A 164 -2.21 14.05 1.70
C THR A 164 -1.55 14.80 2.86
N VAL A 165 -2.24 14.98 3.99
CA VAL A 165 -1.67 15.60 5.19
C VAL A 165 -0.47 14.79 5.69
N SER A 166 -0.59 13.47 5.71
CA SER A 166 0.45 12.57 6.16
C SER A 166 1.71 12.62 5.28
N LEU A 167 1.54 12.56 3.96
CA LEU A 167 2.64 12.68 2.99
C LEU A 167 3.29 14.06 3.04
N ARG A 168 2.51 15.14 3.21
CA ARG A 168 3.04 16.50 3.38
C ARG A 168 3.89 16.63 4.64
N ARG A 169 3.53 15.98 5.74
CA ARG A 169 4.35 15.96 6.97
C ARG A 169 5.68 15.27 6.73
N VAL A 170 5.67 14.05 6.19
CA VAL A 170 6.91 13.33 5.83
C VAL A 170 7.76 14.16 4.88
N TRP A 171 7.15 14.79 3.87
CA TRP A 171 7.84 15.64 2.91
C TRP A 171 8.55 16.83 3.56
N ARG A 172 7.91 17.50 4.52
CA ARG A 172 8.47 18.65 5.24
C ARG A 172 9.56 18.25 6.22
N GLU A 173 9.41 17.14 6.95
CA GLU A 173 10.38 16.71 7.96
C GLU A 173 11.74 16.33 7.36
N GLY A 174 11.74 15.69 6.19
CA GLY A 174 12.98 15.36 5.48
C GLY A 174 13.42 16.39 4.43
N ALA A 175 12.84 17.58 4.40
CA ALA A 175 13.31 18.67 3.55
C ALA A 175 14.39 19.48 4.29
N SER A 176 15.63 19.45 3.83
CA SER A 176 16.70 20.28 4.37
C SER A 176 16.56 21.72 3.88
N ALA A 177 16.74 22.69 4.78
CA ALA A 177 16.71 24.10 4.44
C ALA A 177 17.73 24.42 3.33
N GLY A 178 17.28 25.13 2.30
CA GLY A 178 18.14 25.54 1.17
C GLY A 178 18.32 24.49 0.06
N GLU A 179 17.75 23.28 0.18
CA GLU A 179 17.77 22.34 -0.94
C GLU A 179 16.77 22.74 -2.04
N PRO A 180 17.19 22.75 -3.32
CA PRO A 180 16.26 23.04 -4.41
C PRO A 180 15.24 21.90 -4.56
N PRO A 181 14.02 22.21 -5.00
CA PRO A 181 12.97 21.21 -5.19
C PRO A 181 13.41 20.14 -6.21
N PRO A 182 12.78 18.94 -6.18
CA PRO A 182 13.04 17.91 -7.17
C PRO A 182 12.77 18.43 -8.58
N ALA A 183 13.70 18.14 -9.50
CA ALA A 183 13.50 18.49 -10.91
C ALA A 183 12.73 17.37 -11.63
N TRP A 184 12.21 17.65 -12.83
CA TRP A 184 11.49 16.67 -13.65
C TRP A 184 12.23 15.33 -13.83
N ARG A 185 13.57 15.37 -13.95
CA ARG A 185 14.38 14.15 -14.07
C ARG A 185 14.31 13.24 -12.83
N ASP A 186 14.14 13.79 -11.62
CA ASP A 186 13.99 12.99 -10.39
C ASP A 186 12.63 12.29 -10.38
N TRP A 187 11.58 13.02 -10.75
CA TRP A 187 10.24 12.48 -10.88
C TRP A 187 10.20 11.31 -11.86
N ARG A 188 10.79 11.48 -13.05
CA ARG A 188 10.87 10.41 -14.05
C ARG A 188 11.60 9.18 -13.52
N ALA A 189 12.71 9.35 -12.81
CA ALA A 189 13.47 8.24 -12.22
C ALA A 189 12.66 7.53 -11.12
N ALA A 190 12.08 8.28 -10.19
CA ALA A 190 11.27 7.72 -9.10
C ALA A 190 10.03 7.00 -9.62
N LEU A 191 9.35 7.56 -10.64
CA LEU A 191 8.20 6.93 -11.29
C LEU A 191 8.60 5.64 -12.01
N ALA A 192 9.75 5.62 -12.69
CA ALA A 192 10.24 4.39 -13.33
C ALA A 192 10.56 3.29 -12.31
N ASP A 193 11.20 3.64 -11.18
CA ASP A 193 11.50 2.69 -10.12
C ASP A 193 10.22 2.16 -9.44
N LEU A 194 9.22 3.04 -9.25
CA LEU A 194 7.91 2.68 -8.70
C LEU A 194 7.12 1.78 -9.67
N ALA A 195 7.09 2.10 -10.96
CA ALA A 195 6.35 1.34 -11.97
C ALA A 195 6.96 -0.04 -12.24
N THR A 196 8.29 -0.16 -12.15
CA THR A 196 8.98 -1.44 -12.37
C THR A 196 9.13 -2.29 -11.10
N LEU A 197 8.79 -1.70 -9.94
CA LEU A 197 9.12 -2.21 -8.60
C LEU A 197 10.57 -2.71 -8.55
N ARG A 198 11.51 -1.89 -9.06
CA ARG A 198 12.93 -2.24 -9.20
C ARG A 198 13.52 -2.80 -7.90
N ASN A 199 13.19 -2.17 -6.77
CA ASN A 199 13.70 -2.54 -5.45
C ASN A 199 13.19 -3.91 -4.95
N LEU A 200 12.14 -4.48 -5.58
CA LEU A 200 11.69 -5.86 -5.36
C LEU A 200 12.37 -6.88 -6.31
N ARG A 201 13.45 -6.48 -6.99
CA ARG A 201 14.34 -7.42 -7.71
C ARG A 201 15.48 -7.95 -6.85
N GLY A 202 15.68 -7.40 -5.64
CA GLY A 202 16.73 -7.84 -4.71
C GLY A 202 18.14 -7.84 -5.31
N GLY A 203 18.47 -6.79 -6.07
CA GLY A 203 19.76 -6.68 -6.78
C GLY A 203 19.84 -7.44 -8.10
N GLY A 204 18.80 -8.18 -8.49
CA GLY A 204 18.80 -9.00 -9.71
C GLY A 204 18.09 -10.34 -9.53
N PRO A 205 18.59 -11.25 -8.68
CA PRO A 205 18.13 -12.64 -8.59
C PRO A 205 16.73 -12.81 -7.96
N GLY A 206 16.19 -11.77 -7.31
CA GLY A 206 14.92 -11.82 -6.60
C GLY A 206 15.06 -11.54 -5.10
N CYS A 207 13.92 -11.57 -4.42
CA CYS A 207 13.81 -11.41 -2.97
C CYS A 207 13.71 -12.78 -2.31
N ASN A 208 14.22 -12.90 -1.08
CA ASN A 208 14.03 -14.05 -0.20
C ASN A 208 12.60 -14.07 0.35
N ASP A 209 11.65 -14.47 -0.50
CA ASP A 209 10.23 -14.31 -0.23
C ASP A 209 9.68 -15.35 0.74
N LEU A 210 10.20 -16.58 0.69
CA LEU A 210 9.79 -17.72 1.53
C LEU A 210 10.90 -18.07 2.53
N ASP A 211 12.10 -18.28 2.02
CA ASP A 211 13.27 -18.81 2.72
C ASP A 211 14.56 -18.16 2.15
N ASP A 212 15.70 -18.84 2.29
CA ASP A 212 17.01 -18.43 1.79
C ASP A 212 17.14 -18.48 0.25
N ARG A 213 16.11 -18.95 -0.47
CA ARG A 213 16.11 -18.99 -1.93
C ARG A 213 15.52 -17.69 -2.52
N PRO A 214 16.20 -17.06 -3.49
CA PRO A 214 15.69 -15.87 -4.15
C PRO A 214 14.51 -16.22 -5.07
N SER A 215 13.48 -15.37 -5.08
CA SER A 215 12.31 -15.50 -5.93
C SER A 215 11.77 -14.15 -6.40
N HIS A 216 10.97 -14.15 -7.47
CA HIS A 216 10.28 -12.95 -7.94
C HIS A 216 8.78 -12.94 -7.61
N TRP A 217 8.30 -13.87 -6.77
CA TRP A 217 6.87 -14.04 -6.53
C TRP A 217 6.25 -12.81 -5.87
N ARG A 218 6.88 -12.23 -4.85
CA ARG A 218 6.37 -11.02 -4.21
C ARG A 218 6.28 -9.86 -5.19
N ARG A 219 7.27 -9.68 -6.08
CA ARG A 219 7.25 -8.64 -7.10
C ARG A 219 6.10 -8.83 -8.08
N ARG A 220 5.94 -10.04 -8.63
CA ARG A 220 4.87 -10.37 -9.59
C ARG A 220 3.50 -10.13 -8.96
N LEU A 221 3.27 -10.67 -7.77
CA LEU A 221 2.00 -10.52 -7.06
C LEU A 221 1.71 -9.06 -6.66
N HIS A 222 2.71 -8.28 -6.26
CA HIS A 222 2.52 -6.85 -6.02
C HIS A 222 2.18 -6.08 -7.31
N HIS A 223 2.81 -6.41 -8.44
CA HIS A 223 2.42 -5.85 -9.74
C HIS A 223 0.98 -6.20 -10.08
N THR A 224 0.59 -7.47 -9.93
CA THR A 224 -0.79 -7.92 -10.18
C THR A 224 -1.78 -7.18 -9.27
N LEU A 225 -1.45 -6.98 -7.99
CA LEU A 225 -2.29 -6.22 -7.06
C LEU A 225 -2.45 -4.76 -7.49
N LEU A 226 -1.33 -4.11 -7.83
CA LEU A 226 -1.32 -2.70 -8.26
C LEU A 226 -2.12 -2.52 -9.56
N LEU A 227 -1.88 -3.36 -10.55
CA LEU A 227 -2.63 -3.34 -11.82
C LEU A 227 -4.11 -3.64 -11.59
N GLY A 228 -4.43 -4.56 -10.67
CA GLY A 228 -5.80 -4.85 -10.27
C GLY A 228 -6.52 -3.63 -9.68
N LEU A 229 -5.88 -2.97 -8.70
CA LEU A 229 -6.38 -1.74 -8.10
C LEU A 229 -6.56 -0.61 -9.13
N LEU A 230 -5.58 -0.43 -10.02
CA LEU A 230 -5.66 0.58 -11.09
C LEU A 230 -6.76 0.25 -12.10
N GLY A 231 -6.98 -1.02 -12.43
CA GLY A 231 -8.07 -1.47 -13.29
C GLY A 231 -9.45 -1.17 -12.67
N CYS A 232 -9.64 -1.49 -11.39
CA CYS A 232 -10.85 -1.16 -10.66
C CYS A 232 -11.09 0.35 -10.56
N LEU A 233 -10.05 1.14 -10.26
CA LEU A 233 -10.14 2.59 -10.24
C LEU A 233 -10.52 3.15 -11.61
N ALA A 234 -9.86 2.68 -12.68
CA ALA A 234 -10.17 3.09 -14.05
C ALA A 234 -11.62 2.73 -14.43
N ALA A 235 -12.10 1.55 -14.03
CA ALA A 235 -13.49 1.16 -14.22
C ALA A 235 -14.47 2.15 -13.56
N THR A 236 -14.22 2.52 -12.30
CA THR A 236 -15.03 3.52 -11.59
C THR A 236 -14.96 4.89 -12.26
N THR A 237 -13.77 5.36 -12.65
CA THR A 237 -13.61 6.65 -13.34
C THR A 237 -14.34 6.68 -14.68
N VAL A 238 -14.23 5.63 -15.49
CA VAL A 238 -14.97 5.53 -16.77
C VAL A 238 -16.47 5.45 -16.52
N ALA A 239 -16.92 4.72 -15.50
CA ALA A 239 -18.34 4.66 -15.12
C ALA A 239 -18.88 6.04 -14.69
N THR A 240 -18.09 6.84 -13.97
CA THR A 240 -18.43 8.22 -13.61
C THR A 240 -18.56 9.10 -14.85
N VAL A 241 -17.64 8.98 -15.80
CA VAL A 241 -17.70 9.69 -17.11
C VAL A 241 -18.95 9.27 -17.89
N TYR A 242 -19.25 7.98 -17.95
CA TYR A 242 -20.44 7.45 -18.63
C TYR A 242 -21.72 8.04 -18.04
N HIS A 243 -21.82 8.09 -16.71
CA HIS A 243 -22.99 8.61 -16.03
C HIS A 243 -23.16 10.12 -16.24
N HIS A 244 -22.12 10.92 -16.02
CA HIS A 244 -22.24 12.38 -16.01
C HIS A 244 -22.10 13.04 -17.37
N LEU A 245 -21.25 12.51 -18.26
CA LEU A 245 -21.01 13.12 -19.57
C LEU A 245 -21.86 12.49 -20.68
N LEU A 246 -22.17 11.19 -20.56
CA LEU A 246 -22.89 10.45 -21.61
C LEU A 246 -24.34 10.08 -21.22
N GLY A 247 -24.75 10.33 -19.96
CA GLY A 247 -26.08 9.97 -19.46
C GLY A 247 -26.34 8.46 -19.39
N LEU A 248 -25.29 7.64 -19.53
CA LEU A 248 -25.40 6.18 -19.53
C LEU A 248 -25.48 5.68 -18.08
N GLN A 249 -26.58 4.99 -17.76
CA GLN A 249 -26.82 4.49 -16.40
C GLN A 249 -26.41 3.03 -16.26
N ALA A 250 -25.77 2.70 -15.14
CA ALA A 250 -25.49 1.32 -14.76
C ALA A 250 -26.80 0.55 -14.47
N PRO A 251 -26.87 -0.77 -14.66
CA PRO A 251 -25.78 -1.70 -15.02
C PRO A 251 -25.41 -1.66 -16.52
N TYR A 252 -24.11 -1.65 -16.81
CA TYR A 252 -23.61 -1.58 -18.19
C TYR A 252 -23.51 -2.95 -18.89
N PRO A 253 -23.52 -3.01 -20.24
CA PRO A 253 -23.26 -4.25 -20.99
C PRO A 253 -21.92 -4.91 -20.62
N TRP A 254 -21.82 -6.23 -20.79
CA TRP A 254 -20.64 -7.02 -20.42
C TRP A 254 -19.33 -6.54 -21.07
N TRP A 255 -19.41 -6.13 -22.33
CA TRP A 255 -18.26 -5.63 -23.10
C TRP A 255 -18.00 -4.14 -22.96
N SER A 256 -18.73 -3.45 -22.09
CA SER A 256 -18.47 -2.04 -21.81
C SER A 256 -17.12 -1.87 -21.10
N LEU A 257 -16.46 -0.75 -21.37
CA LEU A 257 -15.15 -0.45 -20.79
C LEU A 257 -15.14 -0.53 -19.24
N PRO A 258 -16.14 0.01 -18.49
CA PRO A 258 -16.21 -0.17 -17.04
C PRO A 258 -16.25 -1.64 -16.60
N VAL A 259 -17.04 -2.48 -17.27
CA VAL A 259 -17.19 -3.88 -16.86
C VAL A 259 -15.93 -4.68 -17.16
N VAL A 260 -15.30 -4.50 -18.33
CA VAL A 260 -14.07 -5.20 -18.67
C VAL A 260 -12.92 -4.80 -17.73
N LEU A 261 -12.70 -3.51 -17.52
CA LEU A 261 -11.67 -3.02 -16.60
C LEU A 261 -11.92 -3.48 -15.16
N GLY A 262 -13.18 -3.44 -14.71
CA GLY A 262 -13.55 -3.87 -13.36
C GLY A 262 -13.40 -5.39 -13.17
N THR A 263 -13.73 -6.18 -14.18
CA THR A 263 -13.59 -7.64 -14.15
C THR A 263 -12.13 -8.05 -14.10
N LEU A 264 -11.30 -7.54 -15.03
CA LEU A 264 -9.86 -7.81 -15.06
C LEU A 264 -9.19 -7.30 -13.78
N GLY A 265 -9.58 -6.12 -13.31
CA GLY A 265 -9.12 -5.53 -12.06
C GLY A 265 -9.43 -6.40 -10.86
N GLY A 266 -10.70 -6.81 -10.69
CA GLY A 266 -11.17 -7.66 -9.60
C GLY A 266 -10.53 -9.05 -9.60
N LEU A 267 -10.37 -9.68 -10.77
CA LEU A 267 -9.67 -10.97 -10.89
C LEU A 267 -8.20 -10.85 -10.51
N ALA A 268 -7.50 -9.81 -11.01
CA ALA A 268 -6.11 -9.56 -10.68
C ALA A 268 -5.93 -9.29 -9.18
N MET A 269 -6.78 -8.45 -8.57
CA MET A 269 -6.77 -8.22 -7.12
C MET A 269 -6.97 -9.52 -6.35
N THR A 270 -7.93 -10.35 -6.75
CA THR A 270 -8.22 -11.63 -6.10
C THR A 270 -7.00 -12.57 -6.14
N ILE A 271 -6.42 -12.80 -7.32
CA ILE A 271 -5.22 -13.63 -7.48
C ILE A 271 -4.08 -13.10 -6.62
N ALA A 272 -3.88 -11.78 -6.62
CA ALA A 272 -2.79 -11.16 -5.90
C ALA A 272 -2.97 -11.22 -4.37
N THR A 273 -4.17 -10.97 -3.85
CA THR A 273 -4.42 -11.00 -2.39
C THR A 273 -4.26 -12.40 -1.83
N PHE A 274 -4.79 -13.43 -2.50
CA PHE A 274 -4.59 -14.82 -2.10
C PHE A 274 -3.12 -15.25 -2.23
N GLY A 275 -2.44 -14.88 -3.31
CA GLY A 275 -1.02 -15.20 -3.50
C GLY A 275 -0.11 -14.53 -2.44
N LEU A 276 -0.37 -13.27 -2.11
CA LEU A 276 0.38 -12.55 -1.06
C LEU A 276 0.06 -13.08 0.34
N ALA A 277 -1.18 -13.48 0.60
CA ALA A 277 -1.56 -14.12 1.85
C ALA A 277 -0.84 -15.47 2.00
N TRP A 278 -0.83 -16.30 0.94
CA TRP A 278 -0.09 -17.56 0.92
C TRP A 278 1.41 -17.36 1.17
N LEU A 279 2.04 -16.39 0.49
CA LEU A 279 3.44 -16.04 0.74
C LEU A 279 3.66 -15.63 2.20
N THR A 280 2.77 -14.81 2.77
CA THR A 280 2.91 -14.32 4.15
C THR A 280 2.76 -15.44 5.18
N LEU A 281 1.91 -16.43 4.92
CA LEU A 281 1.70 -17.60 5.78
C LEU A 281 2.87 -18.59 5.73
N ARG A 282 3.53 -18.73 4.56
CA ARG A 282 4.61 -19.69 4.34
C ARG A 282 6.00 -19.11 4.61
N ALA A 283 6.15 -17.80 4.57
CA ALA A 283 7.45 -17.16 4.71
C ALA A 283 8.01 -17.26 6.13
N ASP A 284 9.34 -17.33 6.21
CA ASP A 284 10.07 -17.24 7.47
C ASP A 284 9.60 -16.02 8.30
N PRO A 285 9.15 -16.24 9.56
CA PRO A 285 8.67 -15.17 10.43
C PRO A 285 9.81 -14.29 10.98
N THR A 286 11.06 -14.77 11.01
CA THR A 286 12.24 -14.10 11.59
C THR A 286 12.44 -12.66 11.12
N PRO A 287 12.39 -12.33 9.82
CA PRO A 287 12.55 -10.96 9.33
C PRO A 287 11.37 -10.03 9.62
N SER A 288 10.25 -10.50 10.18
CA SER A 288 9.01 -9.71 10.28
C SER A 288 8.43 -9.70 11.68
N THR A 289 7.82 -8.58 12.09
CA THR A 289 7.09 -8.52 13.35
C THR A 289 5.68 -9.10 13.24
N SER A 290 5.14 -9.58 14.36
CA SER A 290 3.75 -10.05 14.45
C SER A 290 2.75 -8.95 14.09
N ALA A 291 2.96 -7.73 14.60
CA ALA A 291 2.13 -6.57 14.28
C ALA A 291 2.12 -6.26 12.78
N SER A 292 3.29 -6.29 12.13
CA SER A 292 3.41 -6.11 10.69
C SER A 292 2.64 -7.19 9.93
N ARG A 293 2.81 -8.48 10.27
CA ARG A 293 2.06 -9.58 9.63
C ARG A 293 0.55 -9.45 9.83
N GLY A 294 0.09 -9.06 11.01
CA GLY A 294 -1.32 -8.83 11.30
C GLY A 294 -1.91 -7.71 10.43
N ALA A 295 -1.19 -6.60 10.29
CA ALA A 295 -1.60 -5.50 9.42
C ALA A 295 -1.59 -5.88 7.92
N ASP A 296 -0.67 -6.73 7.47
CA ASP A 296 -0.69 -7.28 6.10
C ASP A 296 -1.94 -8.14 5.89
N ALA A 297 -2.22 -9.06 6.82
CA ALA A 297 -3.37 -9.96 6.73
C ALA A 297 -4.70 -9.19 6.71
N ALA A 298 -4.86 -8.18 7.57
CA ALA A 298 -6.07 -7.37 7.62
C ALA A 298 -6.30 -6.59 6.31
N LEU A 299 -5.25 -5.97 5.75
CA LEU A 299 -5.35 -5.27 4.47
C LEU A 299 -5.67 -6.23 3.31
N LEU A 300 -4.99 -7.38 3.24
CA LEU A 300 -5.22 -8.38 2.19
C LEU A 300 -6.64 -8.96 2.26
N ALA A 301 -7.16 -9.21 3.46
CA ALA A 301 -8.53 -9.67 3.66
C ALA A 301 -9.56 -8.63 3.19
N LEU A 302 -9.35 -7.35 3.52
CA LEU A 302 -10.24 -6.27 3.09
C LEU A 302 -10.22 -6.07 1.57
N LEU A 303 -9.04 -6.10 0.95
CA LEU A 303 -8.89 -6.04 -0.51
C LEU A 303 -9.55 -7.24 -1.21
N ALA A 304 -9.42 -8.45 -0.64
CA ALA A 304 -10.09 -9.63 -1.15
C ALA A 304 -11.62 -9.51 -1.02
N ALA A 305 -12.13 -8.99 0.10
CA ALA A 305 -13.56 -8.77 0.30
C ALA A 305 -14.14 -7.78 -0.72
N VAL A 306 -13.45 -6.68 -1.02
CA VAL A 306 -13.85 -5.72 -2.05
C VAL A 306 -13.86 -6.36 -3.45
N ALA A 307 -12.79 -7.09 -3.80
CA ALA A 307 -12.67 -7.70 -5.12
C ALA A 307 -13.72 -8.81 -5.35
N LEU A 308 -13.88 -9.72 -4.38
CA LEU A 308 -14.81 -10.84 -4.45
C LEU A 308 -16.26 -10.37 -4.42
N SER A 309 -16.61 -9.39 -3.57
CA SER A 309 -17.98 -8.84 -3.55
C SER A 309 -18.34 -8.13 -4.86
N GLY A 310 -17.37 -7.45 -5.50
CA GLY A 310 -17.58 -6.81 -6.80
C GLY A 310 -17.78 -7.82 -7.93
N LEU A 311 -16.95 -8.87 -7.97
CA LEU A 311 -17.10 -9.97 -8.94
C LEU A 311 -18.41 -10.74 -8.73
N ALA A 312 -18.79 -11.00 -7.47
CA ALA A 312 -20.06 -11.63 -7.15
C ALA A 312 -21.24 -10.75 -7.56
N LEU A 313 -21.22 -9.46 -7.23
CA LEU A 313 -22.24 -8.53 -7.70
C LEU A 313 -22.37 -8.56 -9.23
N LEU A 314 -21.25 -8.54 -9.97
CA LEU A 314 -21.27 -8.63 -11.43
C LEU A 314 -21.90 -9.95 -11.92
N GLY A 315 -21.52 -11.09 -11.33
CA GLY A 315 -22.01 -12.42 -11.74
C GLY A 315 -23.51 -12.62 -11.49
N TRP A 316 -24.04 -12.05 -10.41
CA TRP A 316 -25.43 -12.23 -9.98
C TRP A 316 -26.32 -10.99 -10.15
N ARG A 317 -25.84 -9.95 -10.87
CA ARG A 317 -26.55 -8.67 -11.02
C ARG A 317 -27.94 -8.73 -11.64
N ALA A 318 -28.27 -9.79 -12.38
CA ALA A 318 -29.56 -9.96 -13.04
C ALA A 318 -30.57 -10.77 -12.19
N THR A 319 -30.21 -11.10 -10.95
CA THR A 319 -31.01 -11.97 -10.06
C THR A 319 -31.55 -11.21 -8.85
N ALA A 320 -32.44 -11.86 -8.09
CA ALA A 320 -32.93 -11.37 -6.80
C ALA A 320 -31.81 -11.09 -5.76
N ALA A 321 -30.62 -11.67 -5.94
CA ALA A 321 -29.48 -11.42 -5.05
C ALA A 321 -28.81 -10.05 -5.28
N MET A 322 -29.13 -9.35 -6.38
CA MET A 322 -28.46 -8.11 -6.77
C MET A 322 -28.49 -7.05 -5.66
N GLY A 323 -29.63 -6.81 -5.03
CA GLY A 323 -29.77 -5.75 -4.02
C GLY A 323 -28.88 -5.98 -2.80
N VAL A 324 -28.83 -7.22 -2.29
CA VAL A 324 -27.99 -7.59 -1.14
C VAL A 324 -26.51 -7.56 -1.52
N LEU A 325 -26.13 -8.07 -2.69
CA LEU A 325 -24.75 -8.03 -3.17
C LEU A 325 -24.27 -6.59 -3.43
N LEU A 326 -25.15 -5.72 -3.90
CA LEU A 326 -24.86 -4.30 -4.07
C LEU A 326 -24.57 -3.64 -2.74
N ALA A 327 -25.42 -3.89 -1.74
CA ALA A 327 -25.22 -3.40 -0.37
C ALA A 327 -23.91 -3.91 0.23
N LEU A 328 -23.64 -5.21 0.11
CA LEU A 328 -22.41 -5.84 0.60
C LEU A 328 -21.16 -5.24 -0.07
N HIS A 329 -21.16 -5.13 -1.40
CA HIS A 329 -20.03 -4.56 -2.13
C HIS A 329 -19.79 -3.11 -1.71
N LEU A 330 -20.85 -2.27 -1.69
CA LEU A 330 -20.76 -0.89 -1.23
C LEU A 330 -20.21 -0.81 0.19
N ALA A 331 -20.70 -1.65 1.11
CA ALA A 331 -20.25 -1.70 2.50
C ALA A 331 -18.75 -2.03 2.61
N THR A 332 -18.26 -3.01 1.83
CA THR A 332 -16.82 -3.34 1.79
C THR A 332 -15.97 -2.22 1.20
N VAL A 333 -16.46 -1.51 0.17
CA VAL A 333 -15.78 -0.37 -0.44
C VAL A 333 -15.68 0.81 0.54
N ILE A 334 -16.76 1.11 1.28
CA ILE A 334 -16.77 2.14 2.32
C ILE A 334 -15.74 1.81 3.41
N ALA A 335 -15.76 0.57 3.91
CA ALA A 335 -14.81 0.10 4.91
C ALA A 335 -13.36 0.19 4.40
N PHE A 336 -13.12 -0.21 3.15
CA PHE A 336 -11.83 -0.07 2.49
C PHE A 336 -11.39 1.39 2.45
N PHE A 337 -12.22 2.27 1.92
CA PHE A 337 -11.90 3.69 1.83
C PHE A 337 -11.56 4.27 3.20
N LEU A 338 -12.42 4.12 4.21
CA LEU A 338 -12.16 4.63 5.56
C LEU A 338 -10.82 4.17 6.16
N LEU A 339 -10.38 2.95 5.84
CA LEU A 339 -9.17 2.36 6.39
C LEU A 339 -7.91 2.59 5.55
N ILE A 340 -8.01 3.13 4.33
CA ILE A 340 -6.84 3.49 3.50
C ILE A 340 -5.74 4.21 4.31
N PRO A 341 -6.01 5.35 5.00
CA PRO A 341 -4.97 6.14 5.66
C PRO A 341 -4.33 5.47 6.88
N TYR A 342 -4.95 4.41 7.42
CA TYR A 342 -4.47 3.69 8.60
C TYR A 342 -4.01 2.26 8.29
N SER A 343 -4.19 1.82 7.04
CA SER A 343 -3.72 0.52 6.58
C SER A 343 -2.29 0.62 6.06
N LYS A 344 -1.68 -0.52 5.77
CA LYS A 344 -0.38 -0.55 5.09
C LYS A 344 -0.43 0.05 3.68
N LEU A 345 -1.57 0.33 3.06
CA LEU A 345 -1.64 0.86 1.69
C LEU A 345 -0.87 2.19 1.54
N VAL A 346 -0.81 3.00 2.60
CA VAL A 346 -0.05 4.27 2.63
C VAL A 346 1.45 4.10 2.37
N HIS A 347 1.99 2.88 2.52
CA HIS A 347 3.40 2.59 2.26
C HIS A 347 3.80 2.97 0.83
N GLY A 348 2.89 2.87 -0.15
CA GLY A 348 3.16 3.27 -1.53
C GLY A 348 3.52 4.75 -1.65
N GLY A 349 2.80 5.61 -0.95
CA GLY A 349 3.06 7.05 -0.93
C GLY A 349 4.38 7.39 -0.25
N TYR A 350 4.65 6.82 0.92
CA TYR A 350 5.92 7.04 1.62
C TYR A 350 7.13 6.53 0.83
N ARG A 351 7.00 5.36 0.19
CA ARG A 351 8.03 4.82 -0.72
C ARG A 351 8.26 5.73 -1.91
N ALA A 352 7.21 6.27 -2.52
CA ALA A 352 7.35 7.20 -3.64
C ALA A 352 8.12 8.46 -3.23
N LEU A 353 7.85 9.02 -2.04
CA LEU A 353 8.61 10.16 -1.52
C LEU A 353 10.08 9.81 -1.23
N ALA A 354 10.34 8.63 -0.65
CA ALA A 354 11.71 8.16 -0.40
C ALA A 354 12.49 7.97 -1.70
N LEU A 355 11.89 7.35 -2.73
CA LEU A 355 12.50 7.19 -4.06
C LEU A 355 12.77 8.54 -4.73
N LEU A 356 11.84 9.49 -4.62
CA LEU A 356 12.01 10.84 -5.16
C LEU A 356 13.18 11.58 -4.50
N ARG A 357 13.30 11.49 -3.17
CA ARG A 357 14.43 12.05 -2.43
C ARG A 357 15.74 11.38 -2.80
N GLU A 358 15.74 10.06 -2.93
CA GLU A 358 16.92 9.29 -3.31
C GLU A 358 17.39 9.67 -4.73
N ALA A 359 16.47 9.81 -5.69
CA ALA A 359 16.78 10.27 -7.04
C ALA A 359 17.36 11.69 -7.04
N ALA A 360 16.75 12.62 -6.29
CA ALA A 360 17.23 13.98 -6.16
C ALA A 360 18.64 14.04 -5.53
N ALA A 361 18.87 13.26 -4.46
CA ALA A 361 20.17 13.18 -3.79
C ALA A 361 21.26 12.60 -4.71
N LYS A 362 20.96 11.51 -5.42
CA LYS A 362 21.89 10.89 -6.39
C LYS A 362 22.31 11.90 -7.47
N ARG A 363 21.36 12.59 -8.10
CA ARG A 363 21.67 13.61 -9.13
C ARG A 363 22.51 14.76 -8.57
N ARG A 364 22.17 15.28 -7.38
CA ARG A 364 22.94 16.37 -6.74
C ARG A 364 24.39 15.98 -6.54
N ARG A 365 24.66 14.74 -6.11
CA ARG A 365 26.02 14.21 -5.95
C ARG A 365 26.76 14.09 -7.27
N THR A 366 26.11 13.55 -8.30
CA THR A 366 26.72 13.47 -9.65
C THR A 366 27.12 14.86 -10.17
N ARG A 367 26.30 15.89 -9.92
CA ARG A 367 26.64 17.28 -10.30
C ARG A 367 27.84 17.83 -9.52
N ARG A 368 27.92 17.58 -8.20
CA ARG A 368 29.05 18.04 -7.38
C ARG A 368 30.35 17.36 -7.81
N GLY A 369 30.35 16.03 -7.96
CA GLY A 369 31.54 15.30 -8.42
C GLY A 369 32.00 15.69 -9.84
N ALA A 370 31.06 16.04 -10.74
CA ALA A 370 31.41 16.59 -12.06
C ALA A 370 31.98 18.01 -11.98
N GLY A 371 31.50 18.85 -11.04
CA GLY A 371 32.04 20.18 -10.78
C GLY A 371 33.46 20.14 -10.24
N ASP A 372 33.71 19.30 -9.23
CA ASP A 372 35.03 19.15 -8.60
C ASP A 372 36.09 18.61 -9.58
N ALA A 373 35.69 17.75 -10.53
CA ALA A 373 36.57 17.26 -11.60
C ALA A 373 36.89 18.33 -12.66
N SER A 374 36.06 19.37 -12.80
CA SER A 374 36.27 20.46 -13.76
C SER A 374 37.09 21.64 -13.23
N THR A 375 37.24 21.75 -11.89
CA THR A 375 38.08 22.76 -11.22
C THR A 375 39.49 22.24 -10.89
N THR A 376 39.77 20.95 -11.12
CA THR A 376 41.06 20.29 -10.84
C THR A 376 41.86 19.93 -12.09
N GLY A 377 41.40 20.32 -13.27
CA GLY A 377 42.13 20.27 -14.54
C GLY A 377 42.24 21.65 -15.15
#